data_AF-A0A1E1KN74-F1
#
_entry.id   AF-A0A1E1KN74-F1
#
_cell.length_a   1.000
_cell.length_b   1.000
_cell.length_c   1.000
_cell.angle_alpha   90.00
_cell.angle_beta   90.00
_cell.angle_gamma   90.00
#
_symmetry.space_group_name_H-M   'P 1'
#
loop_
_entity.id
_entity.type
_entity.pdbx_description
1 polymer ?
#
loop_
_entity_poly.entity_id
_entity_poly.type
_entity_poly.pdbx_seq_one_letter_code
_entity_poly.pdbx_strand_id
1 'polypeptide(L)'
;MKNALPKYAHISKEAKECMQKCVCEFISFITSEGLFTRPELLAAERSSQESRNTISCDDILISMTILGFKNYRQGLKNYISAYSKNEPPPYNRF
;
A
#
# COMPACT_ATOMS: atom_id res chain seq x y z
N MET A 1 -13.48 6.75 -6.09
CA MET A 1 -13.34 8.19 -6.45
C MET A 1 -14.60 8.99 -6.17
N LYS A 2 -15.77 8.67 -6.77
CA LYS A 2 -17.02 9.43 -6.57
C LYS A 2 -17.42 9.59 -5.10
N ASN A 3 -17.25 8.55 -4.28
CA ASN A 3 -17.57 8.58 -2.84
C ASN A 3 -16.69 9.54 -2.02
N ALA A 4 -15.52 9.93 -2.53
CA ALA A 4 -14.64 10.90 -1.89
C ALA A 4 -14.96 12.35 -2.30
N LEU A 5 -15.98 12.56 -3.14
CA LEU A 5 -16.40 13.87 -3.63
C LEU A 5 -17.84 14.17 -3.20
N PRO A 6 -18.25 15.45 -3.18
CA PRO A 6 -19.65 15.81 -3.01
C PRO A 6 -20.55 15.08 -4.00
N LYS A 7 -21.79 14.76 -3.58
CA LYS A 7 -22.76 13.97 -4.39
C LYS A 7 -22.95 14.54 -5.82
N TYR A 8 -22.89 15.86 -5.95
CA TYR A 8 -23.09 16.60 -7.19
C TYR A 8 -21.82 16.81 -8.02
N ALA A 9 -20.67 16.35 -7.56
CA ALA A 9 -19.41 16.54 -8.28
C ALA A 9 -19.36 15.67 -9.55
N HIS A 10 -18.98 16.29 -10.67
CA HIS A 10 -18.71 15.61 -11.93
C HIS A 10 -17.22 15.32 -12.05
N ILE A 11 -16.87 14.16 -12.62
CA ILE A 11 -15.49 13.75 -12.88
C ILE A 11 -15.39 13.54 -14.38
N SER A 12 -14.47 14.26 -15.04
CA SER A 12 -14.23 14.10 -16.47
C SER A 12 -13.68 12.71 -16.80
N LYS A 13 -13.74 12.33 -18.07
CA LYS A 13 -13.21 11.04 -18.52
C LYS A 13 -11.70 10.98 -18.35
N GLU A 14 -11.02 12.07 -18.69
CA GLU A 14 -9.56 12.23 -18.61
C GLU A 14 -9.07 12.13 -17.17
N ALA A 15 -9.80 12.72 -16.22
CA ALA A 15 -9.46 12.62 -14.79
C ALA A 15 -9.60 11.19 -14.26
N LYS A 16 -10.60 10.42 -14.74
CA LYS A 16 -10.75 9.00 -14.37
C LYS A 16 -9.59 8.16 -14.92
N GLU A 17 -9.23 8.36 -16.18
CA GLU A 17 -8.13 7.64 -16.82
C GLU A 17 -6.79 7.99 -16.18
N CYS A 18 -6.56 9.26 -15.87
CA CYS A 18 -5.38 9.71 -15.14
C CYS A 18 -5.28 9.01 -13.77
N MET A 19 -6.36 9.01 -12.99
CA MET A 19 -6.35 8.37 -11.68
C MET A 19 -6.22 6.84 -11.75
N GLN A 20 -6.70 6.20 -12.82
CA GLN A 20 -6.44 4.79 -13.08
C GLN A 20 -4.94 4.52 -13.32
N LYS A 21 -4.26 5.37 -14.09
CA LYS A 21 -2.81 5.26 -14.28
C LYS A 21 -2.07 5.49 -12.97
N CYS A 22 -2.46 6.51 -12.20
CA CYS A 22 -1.86 6.80 -10.90
C CYS A 22 -2.04 5.66 -9.90
N VAL A 23 -3.19 4.98 -9.86
CA VAL A 23 -3.36 3.84 -8.94
C VAL A 23 -2.55 2.63 -9.38
N CYS A 24 -2.41 2.38 -10.69
CA CYS A 24 -1.52 1.33 -11.19
C CYS A 24 -0.07 1.61 -10.78
N GLU A 25 0.39 2.84 -11.00
CA GLU A 25 1.74 3.26 -10.62
C GLU A 25 1.94 3.22 -9.10
N PHE A 26 0.94 3.62 -8.32
CA PHE A 26 0.96 3.51 -6.87
C PHE A 26 1.14 2.05 -6.41
N ILE A 27 0.42 1.10 -7.01
CA ILE A 27 0.57 -0.33 -6.70
C ILE A 27 1.99 -0.79 -7.03
N SER A 28 2.50 -0.44 -8.21
CA SER A 28 3.88 -0.79 -8.62
C SER A 28 4.92 -0.19 -7.69
N PHE A 29 4.73 1.06 -7.27
CA PHE A 29 5.64 1.77 -6.38
C PHE A 29 5.68 1.15 -4.98
N ILE A 30 4.51 0.90 -4.37
CA ILE A 30 4.42 0.25 -3.05
C ILE A 30 5.00 -1.16 -3.08
N THR A 31 4.73 -1.92 -4.14
CA THR A 31 5.22 -3.30 -4.29
C THR A 31 6.74 -3.31 -4.44
N SER A 32 7.29 -2.37 -5.20
CA SER A 32 8.74 -2.19 -5.36
C SER A 32 9.39 -1.85 -4.03
N GLU A 33 8.88 -0.85 -3.30
CA GLU A 33 9.40 -0.49 -1.98
C GLU A 33 9.31 -1.64 -0.99
N GLY A 34 8.20 -2.41 -0.97
CA GLY A 34 8.04 -3.62 -0.16
C GLY A 34 9.16 -4.63 -0.36
N LEU A 35 9.57 -4.81 -1.62
CA LEU A 35 10.71 -5.66 -1.99
C LEU A 35 12.03 -5.17 -1.37
N PHE A 36 12.22 -3.86 -1.24
CA PHE A 36 13.42 -3.23 -0.69
C PHE A 36 13.39 -3.08 0.84
N THR A 37 12.26 -3.32 1.50
CA THR A 37 12.03 -2.93 2.91
C THR A 37 12.69 -3.85 3.96
N ARG A 38 13.76 -4.58 3.63
CA ARG A 38 14.60 -5.28 4.62
C ARG A 38 16.07 -4.88 4.57
N PRO A 39 16.45 -3.81 5.27
CA PRO A 39 17.84 -3.50 5.57
C PRO A 39 18.27 -3.96 6.98
N GLU A 40 17.58 -4.88 7.66
CA GLU A 40 18.02 -5.36 8.99
C GLU A 40 19.37 -6.12 8.98
N LEU A 41 20.09 -6.13 7.86
CA LEU A 41 21.51 -6.47 7.76
C LEU A 41 22.41 -5.28 7.31
N LEU A 42 22.02 -4.03 7.55
CA LEU A 42 22.82 -2.82 7.29
C LEU A 42 24.11 -2.69 8.13
N ALA A 43 24.63 -3.78 8.71
CA ALA A 43 25.91 -3.76 9.41
C ALA A 43 26.87 -4.92 9.08
N ALA A 44 26.47 -5.96 8.34
CA ALA A 44 27.36 -7.12 8.17
C ALA A 44 27.81 -7.40 6.73
N GLU A 45 26.94 -7.43 5.73
CA GLU A 45 27.33 -8.07 4.45
C GLU A 45 26.76 -7.36 3.24
N ARG A 46 27.61 -6.59 2.57
CA ARG A 46 27.41 -6.04 1.22
C ARG A 46 27.52 -7.13 0.12
N SER A 47 27.22 -8.41 0.38
CA SER A 47 27.59 -9.51 -0.53
C SER A 47 26.48 -10.40 -1.07
N SER A 48 25.20 -10.14 -0.79
CA SER A 48 24.11 -10.85 -1.47
C SER A 48 22.86 -9.97 -1.52
N GLN A 49 22.81 -9.16 -2.58
CA GLN A 49 21.63 -8.41 -3.00
C GLN A 49 20.58 -9.40 -3.55
N GLU A 50 20.11 -10.31 -2.70
CA GLU A 50 19.32 -11.47 -3.09
C GLU A 50 17.84 -11.08 -3.12
N SER A 51 17.31 -11.05 -4.34
CA SER A 51 15.94 -10.70 -4.70
C SER A 51 14.94 -11.63 -4.02
N ARG A 52 14.41 -11.19 -2.88
CA ARG A 52 13.29 -11.88 -2.26
C ARG A 52 12.05 -11.72 -3.16
N ASN A 53 11.69 -12.73 -3.94
CA ASN A 53 10.50 -12.68 -4.83
C ASN A 53 9.15 -12.75 -4.10
N THR A 54 9.13 -12.69 -2.76
CA THR A 54 7.93 -12.84 -1.93
C THR A 54 7.81 -11.71 -0.94
N ILE A 55 6.74 -10.93 -1.08
CA ILE A 55 6.44 -9.76 -0.23
C ILE A 55 5.47 -10.19 0.87
N SER A 56 5.80 -9.90 2.13
CA SER A 56 4.93 -10.12 3.29
C SER A 56 3.99 -8.93 3.54
N CYS A 57 2.93 -9.16 4.32
CA CYS A 57 2.05 -8.09 4.80
C CYS A 57 2.82 -7.04 5.62
N ASP A 58 3.80 -7.46 6.41
CA ASP A 58 4.63 -6.54 7.20
C ASP A 58 5.50 -5.65 6.31
N ASP A 59 6.04 -6.20 5.22
CA ASP A 59 6.85 -5.43 4.27
C ASP A 59 6.01 -4.27 3.69
N ILE A 60 4.76 -4.54 3.29
CA ILE A 60 3.80 -3.51 2.84
C ILE A 60 3.52 -2.47 3.93
N LEU A 61 3.33 -2.88 5.19
CA LEU A 61 3.07 -1.95 6.30
C LEU A 61 4.28 -1.03 6.58
N ILE A 62 5.50 -1.54 6.40
CA ILE A 62 6.72 -0.75 6.58
C ILE A 62 6.90 0.19 5.38
N SER A 63 6.70 -0.27 4.14
CA SER A 63 6.75 0.62 2.95
C SER A 63 5.76 1.77 3.04
N MET A 64 4.53 1.52 3.52
CA MET A 64 3.55 2.58 3.81
C MET A 64 4.05 3.59 4.84
N THR A 65 4.93 3.18 5.78
CA THR A 65 5.55 4.10 6.74
C THR A 65 6.65 4.92 6.09
N ILE A 66 7.54 4.26 5.34
CA ILE A 66 8.70 4.89 4.66
C ILE A 66 8.22 5.97 3.68
N LEU A 67 7.18 5.65 2.91
CA LEU A 67 6.62 6.56 1.91
C LEU A 67 5.68 7.62 2.49
N GLY A 68 5.49 7.66 3.81
CA GLY A 68 4.70 8.69 4.49
C GLY A 68 3.19 8.43 4.53
N PHE A 69 2.69 7.28 4.04
CA PHE A 69 1.28 6.87 4.09
C PHE A 69 0.81 6.33 5.46
N LYS A 70 1.20 7.02 6.55
CA LYS A 70 0.95 6.58 7.94
C LYS A 70 -0.54 6.33 8.25
N ASN A 71 -1.44 7.16 7.72
CA ASN A 71 -2.88 7.01 7.93
C ASN A 71 -3.44 5.74 7.27
N TYR A 72 -2.90 5.36 6.11
CA TYR A 72 -3.29 4.14 5.39
C TYR A 72 -2.75 2.88 6.08
N ARG A 73 -1.56 2.94 6.68
CA ARG A 73 -0.97 1.84 7.45
C ARG A 73 -1.91 1.38 8.57
N GLN A 74 -2.53 2.31 9.31
CA GLN A 74 -3.42 1.93 10.41
C GLN A 74 -4.67 1.22 9.89
N GLY A 75 -5.24 1.67 8.77
CA GLY A 75 -6.34 0.98 8.10
C GLY A 75 -5.95 -0.44 7.65
N LEU A 76 -4.76 -0.60 7.07
CA LEU A 76 -4.22 -1.89 6.64
C LEU A 76 -3.98 -2.85 7.82
N LYS A 77 -3.47 -2.37 8.96
CA LYS A 77 -3.33 -3.22 10.16
C LYS A 77 -4.66 -3.79 10.63
N ASN A 78 -5.70 -2.95 10.65
CA ASN A 78 -7.04 -3.39 11.03
C ASN A 78 -7.59 -4.42 10.03
N TYR A 79 -7.35 -4.21 8.73
CA TYR A 79 -7.72 -5.15 7.69
C TYR A 79 -7.02 -6.51 7.86
N ILE A 80 -5.70 -6.52 8.06
CA ILE A 80 -4.92 -7.75 8.27
C ILE A 80 -5.41 -8.49 9.52
N SER A 81 -5.66 -7.78 10.62
CA SER A 81 -6.18 -8.38 11.85
C SER A 81 -7.56 -9.02 11.66
N ALA A 82 -8.48 -8.34 10.96
CA ALA A 82 -9.79 -8.89 10.64
C ALA A 82 -9.66 -10.13 9.73
N TYR A 83 -8.80 -10.06 8.71
CA TYR A 83 -8.53 -11.19 7.81
C TYR A 83 -8.00 -12.42 8.57
N SER A 84 -7.06 -12.23 9.52
CA SER A 84 -6.55 -13.32 10.36
C SER A 84 -7.62 -13.95 11.26
N LYS A 85 -8.66 -13.19 11.62
CA LYS A 85 -9.80 -13.66 12.44
C LYS A 85 -10.94 -14.26 11.60
N ASN A 86 -10.81 -14.31 10.27
CA ASN A 86 -11.89 -14.62 9.33
C ASN A 86 -13.12 -13.70 9.50
N GLU A 87 -12.90 -12.49 10.00
CA GLU A 87 -13.94 -11.46 10.12
C GLU A 87 -14.02 -10.67 8.81
N PRO A 88 -15.22 -10.19 8.42
CA PRO A 88 -15.32 -9.30 7.28
C PRO A 88 -14.45 -8.07 7.56
N PRO A 89 -13.64 -7.63 6.57
CA PRO A 89 -12.82 -6.45 6.77
C PRO A 89 -13.73 -5.25 7.05
N PRO A 90 -13.26 -4.27 7.84
CA PRO A 90 -14.04 -3.07 8.11
C PRO A 90 -14.17 -2.26 6.82
N TYR A 91 -15.17 -2.59 6.00
CA TYR A 91 -15.52 -1.80 4.83
C TYR A 91 -16.09 -0.45 5.30
N ASN A 92 -15.55 0.64 4.75
CA ASN A 92 -16.02 2.03 4.85
C ASN A 92 -16.14 2.64 6.27
N ARG A 93 -15.05 3.23 6.76
CA ARG A 93 -15.10 4.41 7.66
C ARG A 93 -14.24 5.57 7.17
N PHE A 94 -14.19 5.77 5.85
CA PHE A 94 -13.71 7.01 5.25
C PHE A 94 -14.87 7.65 4.50
#